data_AF-A0A9C6X0J5-F1
#
_entry.id   AF-A0A9C6X0J5-F1
#
_cell.length_a   1.000
_cell.length_b   1.000
_cell.length_c   1.000
_cell.angle_alpha   90.00
_cell.angle_beta   90.00
_cell.angle_gamma   90.00
#
_symmetry.space_group_name_H-M   'P 1'
#
loop_
_entity.id
_entity.type
_entity.pdbx_description
1 polymer ?
#
loop_
_entity_poly.entity_id
_entity_poly.type
_entity_poly.pdbx_seq_one_letter_code
_entity_poly.pdbx_strand_id
1 'polypeptide(L)'
;YKNNLPAYKPDDLYFNGVTVQDVAVDKLVTYFDLFDIDVSNAVDVASIDELEKLNYIAKAMRLNHQPFNYKIKVSSNQKTSAVVRVFLGPSTAFTHSNFYGEQASDVYYGHDTADLDRLRNYFVELDRFPVELKNGDNLIKRNSREFTTTVGDNVSFKSLLKSAESGNTVLSSVDRQCGFPDRLVLPMGHKAGVPYALFVMVTPYGADEHEHADYYHSEKVNYQTGVKDIYSCNGLMTVLDNRPLGFPFDRQIENFGRFYMPNMYFKDVVIFHKDSATDNNNVLIKKNVNDFDNVLSQQTAHKYTPSHRLLDEDIVREDDDVRAYL
;
A
#
# COMPACT_ATOMS: atom_id res chain seq x y z
N TYR A 1 -14.59 -18.77 -16.22
CA TYR A 1 -15.62 -18.49 -15.20
C TYR A 1 -16.02 -17.02 -15.16
N LYS A 2 -15.15 -16.08 -14.75
CA LYS A 2 -15.50 -14.64 -14.62
C LYS A 2 -16.04 -14.00 -15.92
N ASN A 3 -15.57 -14.44 -17.09
CA ASN A 3 -16.08 -14.00 -18.40
C ASN A 3 -17.52 -14.48 -18.72
N ASN A 4 -18.06 -15.40 -17.92
CA ASN A 4 -19.46 -15.87 -18.07
C ASN A 4 -20.41 -15.10 -17.15
N LEU A 5 -19.89 -14.21 -16.29
CA LEU A 5 -20.72 -13.33 -15.47
C LEU A 5 -21.18 -12.13 -16.30
N PRO A 6 -22.42 -11.66 -16.13
CA PRO A 6 -22.85 -10.44 -16.80
C PRO A 6 -22.01 -9.25 -16.34
N ALA A 7 -21.69 -8.37 -17.28
CA ALA A 7 -21.09 -7.07 -17.01
C ALA A 7 -22.02 -6.24 -16.11
N TYR A 8 -21.42 -5.34 -15.33
CA TYR A 8 -22.19 -4.42 -14.48
C TYR A 8 -23.04 -3.48 -15.34
N LYS A 9 -24.29 -3.30 -14.94
CA LYS A 9 -25.18 -2.28 -15.50
C LYS A 9 -24.86 -0.91 -14.88
N PRO A 10 -25.21 0.20 -15.55
CA PRO A 10 -25.04 1.54 -14.97
C PRO A 10 -25.59 1.68 -13.55
N ASP A 11 -26.78 1.12 -13.29
CA ASP A 11 -27.43 1.16 -11.98
C ASP A 11 -26.66 0.38 -10.90
N ASP A 12 -25.86 -0.62 -11.29
CA ASP A 12 -25.02 -1.36 -10.35
C ASP A 12 -23.82 -0.52 -9.88
N LEU A 13 -23.38 0.44 -10.69
CA LEU A 13 -22.15 1.24 -10.52
C LEU A 13 -22.44 2.66 -10.01
N TYR A 14 -23.60 3.20 -10.37
CA TYR A 14 -23.98 4.58 -10.13
C TYR A 14 -24.30 4.82 -8.65
N PHE A 15 -23.64 5.82 -8.05
CA PHE A 15 -24.01 6.34 -6.75
C PHE A 15 -24.79 7.64 -6.93
N ASN A 16 -26.12 7.54 -6.84
CA ASN A 16 -26.99 8.68 -7.05
C ASN A 16 -26.65 9.87 -6.13
N GLY A 17 -26.48 11.04 -6.74
CA GLY A 17 -26.22 12.29 -6.01
C GLY A 17 -24.78 12.50 -5.57
N VAL A 18 -23.87 11.56 -5.86
CA VAL A 18 -22.45 11.65 -5.52
C VAL A 18 -21.60 11.76 -6.78
N THR A 19 -20.66 12.69 -6.80
CA THR A 19 -19.76 12.91 -7.93
C THR A 19 -18.34 13.16 -7.45
N VAL A 20 -17.37 12.43 -8.00
CA VAL A 20 -15.94 12.70 -7.80
C VAL A 20 -15.53 13.76 -8.81
N GLN A 21 -15.23 14.96 -8.33
CA GLN A 21 -14.92 16.12 -9.17
C GLN A 21 -13.45 16.14 -9.62
N ASP A 22 -12.54 15.76 -8.72
CA ASP A 22 -11.10 15.89 -8.91
C ASP A 22 -10.33 15.00 -7.94
N VAL A 23 -9.16 14.56 -8.37
CA VAL A 23 -8.20 13.80 -7.56
C VAL A 23 -6.82 14.43 -7.73
N ALA A 24 -6.19 14.75 -6.60
CA ALA A 24 -4.81 15.25 -6.54
C ALA A 24 -3.96 14.28 -5.74
N VAL A 25 -2.76 13.98 -6.24
CA VAL A 25 -1.82 13.02 -5.64
C VAL A 25 -0.48 13.70 -5.51
N ASP A 26 0.19 13.53 -4.37
CA ASP A 26 1.56 13.98 -4.18
C ASP A 26 2.52 13.21 -5.11
N LYS A 27 3.77 13.66 -5.18
CA LYS A 27 4.79 12.99 -6.00
C LYS A 27 5.02 11.56 -5.49
N LEU A 28 4.87 10.58 -6.39
CA LEU A 28 5.12 9.18 -6.11
C LEU A 28 6.60 8.86 -6.36
N VAL A 29 7.33 8.45 -5.33
CA VAL A 29 8.77 8.18 -5.40
C VAL A 29 9.10 6.85 -4.74
N THR A 30 9.73 5.97 -5.51
CA THR A 30 10.33 4.73 -5.02
C THR A 30 11.84 4.85 -4.87
N TYR A 31 12.43 4.02 -4.03
CA TYR A 31 13.87 3.94 -3.79
C TYR A 31 14.21 2.55 -3.23
N PHE A 32 15.49 2.21 -3.17
CA PHE A 32 15.95 1.07 -2.40
C PHE A 32 16.56 1.52 -1.08
N ASP A 33 16.24 0.82 0.00
CA ASP A 33 16.91 0.93 1.29
C ASP A 33 17.52 -0.39 1.76
N LEU A 34 18.51 -0.28 2.64
CA LEU A 34 19.09 -1.44 3.32
C LEU A 34 18.10 -1.96 4.36
N PHE A 35 17.88 -3.26 4.35
CA PHE A 35 17.08 -3.98 5.32
C PHE A 35 17.91 -5.08 5.96
N ASP A 36 17.89 -5.10 7.29
CA ASP A 36 18.61 -6.07 8.11
C ASP A 36 17.69 -7.26 8.42
N ILE A 37 18.13 -8.46 8.07
CA ILE A 37 17.44 -9.72 8.29
C ILE A 37 18.25 -10.52 9.30
N ASP A 38 17.69 -10.80 10.47
CA ASP A 38 18.29 -11.73 11.43
C ASP A 38 18.24 -13.15 10.86
N VAL A 39 19.42 -13.72 10.62
CA VAL A 39 19.62 -15.08 10.11
C VAL A 39 20.35 -15.96 11.12
N SER A 40 20.36 -15.58 12.40
CA SER A 40 21.05 -16.32 13.46
C SER A 40 20.55 -17.76 13.60
N ASN A 41 19.26 -18.00 13.33
CA ASN A 41 18.66 -19.35 13.30
C ASN A 41 19.11 -20.23 12.11
N ALA A 42 19.84 -19.67 11.13
CA ALA A 42 20.38 -20.41 10.00
C ALA A 42 21.81 -20.94 10.24
N VAL A 43 22.39 -20.66 11.42
CA VAL A 43 23.75 -21.05 11.79
C VAL A 43 23.70 -22.18 12.82
N ASP A 44 24.46 -23.25 12.57
CA ASP A 44 24.64 -24.34 13.53
C ASP A 44 25.50 -23.85 14.70
N VAL A 45 24.99 -24.04 15.92
CA VAL A 45 25.64 -23.63 17.17
C VAL A 45 25.72 -24.80 18.13
N ALA A 46 26.75 -24.83 18.99
CA ALA A 46 26.98 -25.94 19.90
C ALA A 46 26.06 -25.92 21.13
N SER A 47 25.51 -24.75 21.50
CA SER A 47 24.55 -24.60 22.60
C SER A 47 23.62 -23.39 22.43
N ILE A 48 22.53 -23.35 23.21
CA ILE A 48 21.60 -22.21 23.28
C ILE A 48 22.32 -20.96 23.82
N ASP A 49 23.20 -21.11 24.82
CA ASP A 49 24.00 -20.00 25.37
C ASP A 49 24.94 -19.36 24.33
N GLU A 50 25.33 -20.12 23.30
CA GLU A 50 26.11 -19.61 22.18
C GLU A 50 25.22 -18.86 21.18
N LEU A 51 24.00 -19.35 20.92
CA LEU A 51 23.01 -18.69 20.06
C LEU A 51 22.66 -17.28 20.55
N GLU A 52 22.48 -17.10 21.87
CA GLU A 52 22.14 -15.79 22.45
C GLU A 52 23.24 -14.73 22.25
N LYS A 53 24.50 -15.19 22.17
CA LYS A 53 25.69 -14.35 21.99
C LYS A 53 25.99 -14.04 20.52
N LEU A 54 25.36 -14.77 19.60
CA LEU A 54 25.53 -14.58 18.17
C LEU A 54 24.50 -13.58 17.62
N ASN A 55 24.93 -12.84 16.61
CA ASN A 55 24.09 -11.89 15.88
C ASN A 55 24.50 -11.90 14.41
N TYR A 56 23.92 -12.82 13.64
CA TYR A 56 24.16 -12.88 12.20
C TYR A 56 23.06 -12.13 11.46
N ILE A 57 23.46 -11.06 10.78
CA ILE A 57 22.56 -10.19 10.04
C ILE A 57 22.90 -10.27 8.55
N ALA A 58 21.91 -10.63 7.74
CA ALA A 58 21.98 -10.46 6.29
C ALA A 58 21.43 -9.09 5.90
N LYS A 59 22.19 -8.32 5.13
CA LYS A 59 21.77 -7.01 4.62
C LYS A 59 21.29 -7.13 3.18
N ALA A 60 20.05 -6.76 2.91
CA ALA A 60 19.46 -6.80 1.58
C ALA A 60 18.91 -5.43 1.19
N MET A 61 19.13 -5.04 -0.08
CA MET A 61 18.44 -3.88 -0.65
C MET A 61 16.99 -4.28 -0.96
N ARG A 62 16.03 -3.57 -0.37
CA ARG A 62 14.60 -3.81 -0.60
C ARG A 62 13.95 -2.55 -1.18
N LEU A 63 13.01 -2.76 -2.10
CA LEU A 63 12.22 -1.66 -2.66
C LEU A 63 11.38 -1.03 -1.56
N ASN A 64 11.30 0.30 -1.58
CA ASN A 64 10.49 1.10 -0.68
C ASN A 64 9.95 2.33 -1.43
N HIS A 65 9.04 3.07 -0.79
CA HIS A 65 8.50 4.31 -1.32
C HIS A 65 8.45 5.42 -0.26
N GLN A 66 8.44 6.67 -0.73
CA GLN A 66 8.17 7.82 0.13
C GLN A 66 6.68 7.82 0.49
N PRO A 67 6.30 8.14 1.74
CA PRO A 67 4.91 8.37 2.08
C PRO A 67 4.32 9.48 1.19
N PHE A 68 3.09 9.28 0.71
CA PHE A 68 2.41 10.23 -0.15
C PHE A 68 0.97 10.44 0.31
N ASN A 69 0.43 11.62 0.03
CA ASN A 69 -0.98 11.90 0.23
C ASN A 69 -1.73 11.92 -1.11
N TYR A 70 -3.01 11.60 -1.05
CA TYR A 70 -3.96 12.00 -2.09
C TYR A 70 -5.16 12.69 -1.48
N LYS A 71 -5.80 13.51 -2.32
CA LYS A 71 -6.98 14.29 -1.98
C LYS A 71 -8.06 14.04 -3.04
N ILE A 72 -9.26 13.77 -2.57
CA ILE A 72 -10.42 13.50 -3.43
C ILE A 72 -11.45 14.59 -3.15
N LYS A 73 -11.81 15.35 -4.18
CA LYS A 73 -12.94 16.29 -4.11
C LYS A 73 -14.21 15.56 -4.53
N VAL A 74 -15.17 15.49 -3.63
CA VAL A 74 -16.46 14.81 -3.84
C VAL A 74 -17.58 15.80 -3.58
N SER A 75 -18.49 15.96 -4.53
CA SER A 75 -19.76 16.66 -4.30
C SER A 75 -20.84 15.62 -4.00
N SER A 76 -21.63 15.87 -2.96
CA SER A 76 -22.80 15.07 -2.63
C SER A 76 -24.03 15.98 -2.51
N ASN A 77 -25.18 15.58 -3.03
CA ASN A 77 -26.44 16.32 -2.84
C ASN A 77 -27.16 15.97 -1.51
N GLN A 78 -26.59 15.04 -0.73
CA GLN A 78 -27.17 14.53 0.50
C GLN A 78 -26.09 14.17 1.53
N LYS A 79 -26.47 14.07 2.80
CA LYS A 79 -25.61 13.45 3.83
C LYS A 79 -25.68 11.93 3.70
N THR A 80 -24.56 11.24 3.52
CA THR A 80 -24.55 9.79 3.30
C THR A 80 -23.22 9.16 3.68
N SER A 81 -23.25 7.92 4.15
CA SER A 81 -22.07 7.09 4.39
C SER A 81 -21.64 6.42 3.09
N ALA A 82 -20.34 6.43 2.80
CA ALA A 82 -19.78 5.92 1.56
C ALA A 82 -18.52 5.07 1.81
N VAL A 83 -18.13 4.29 0.80
CA VAL A 83 -16.86 3.57 0.74
C VAL A 83 -16.05 4.15 -0.41
N VAL A 84 -14.81 4.54 -0.12
CA VAL A 84 -13.84 4.95 -1.14
C VAL A 84 -12.97 3.75 -1.47
N ARG A 85 -12.80 3.48 -2.76
CA ARG A 85 -11.84 2.51 -3.30
C ARG A 85 -10.83 3.22 -4.17
N VAL A 86 -9.56 2.88 -4.00
CA VAL A 86 -8.46 3.44 -4.77
C VAL A 86 -7.67 2.31 -5.41
N PHE A 87 -7.53 2.35 -6.72
CA PHE A 87 -6.76 1.39 -7.50
C PHE A 87 -5.61 2.06 -8.21
N LEU A 88 -4.52 1.33 -8.41
CA LEU A 88 -3.42 1.70 -9.29
C LEU A 88 -3.36 0.72 -10.45
N GLY A 89 -3.33 1.23 -11.67
CA GLY A 89 -3.21 0.42 -12.87
C GLY A 89 -2.44 1.11 -13.98
N PRO A 90 -2.28 0.45 -15.13
CA PRO A 90 -1.70 1.03 -16.34
C PRO A 90 -2.36 2.36 -16.70
N SER A 91 -1.56 3.32 -17.19
CA SER A 91 -2.14 4.57 -17.70
C SER A 91 -3.02 4.28 -18.92
N THR A 92 -4.24 4.79 -18.90
CA THR A 92 -5.19 4.69 -20.01
C THR A 92 -4.79 5.56 -21.19
N ALA A 93 -3.86 6.51 -21.01
CA ALA A 93 -3.33 7.35 -22.08
C ALA A 93 -2.26 6.66 -22.95
N PHE A 94 -1.71 5.52 -22.50
CA PHE A 94 -0.58 4.83 -23.14
C PHE A 94 -0.90 3.40 -23.60
N THR A 95 -2.14 3.16 -24.03
CA THR A 95 -2.58 1.90 -24.66
C THR A 95 -1.88 1.58 -25.99
N HIS A 96 -0.99 2.46 -26.47
CA HIS A 96 -0.19 2.29 -27.68
C HIS A 96 1.30 1.93 -27.43
N SER A 97 1.72 1.66 -26.20
CA SER A 97 3.12 1.33 -25.92
C SER A 97 3.39 -0.18 -25.89
N ASN A 98 4.41 -0.63 -26.64
CA ASN A 98 4.97 -1.99 -26.61
C ASN A 98 5.55 -2.40 -25.23
N PHE A 99 5.34 -1.59 -24.19
CA PHE A 99 5.84 -1.78 -22.83
C PHE A 99 5.24 -3.03 -22.16
N TYR A 100 4.08 -3.51 -22.62
CA TYR A 100 3.37 -4.66 -22.06
C TYR A 100 3.56 -5.98 -22.86
N GLY A 101 4.55 -6.05 -23.77
CA GLY A 101 4.94 -7.25 -24.50
C GLY A 101 4.28 -7.42 -25.89
N GLU A 102 4.59 -8.51 -26.59
CA GLU A 102 4.08 -8.83 -27.95
C GLU A 102 2.54 -8.97 -28.03
N GLN A 103 1.83 -9.08 -26.90
CA GLN A 103 0.37 -9.03 -26.88
C GLN A 103 -0.20 -7.60 -26.86
N ALA A 104 0.65 -6.59 -26.70
CA ALA A 104 0.32 -5.18 -26.81
C ALA A 104 0.61 -4.61 -28.21
N SER A 105 1.12 -5.41 -29.15
CA SER A 105 1.40 -4.95 -30.52
C SER A 105 0.22 -5.05 -31.50
N ASP A 106 -0.88 -5.72 -31.11
CA ASP A 106 -2.11 -5.78 -31.90
C ASP A 106 -3.05 -4.60 -31.58
N VAL A 107 -2.48 -3.40 -31.50
CA VAL A 107 -3.23 -2.16 -31.31
C VAL A 107 -3.83 -1.76 -32.64
N TYR A 108 -4.99 -2.36 -32.91
CA TYR A 108 -5.87 -1.99 -34.01
C TYR A 108 -6.49 -0.62 -33.72
N TYR A 109 -6.41 0.27 -34.71
CA TYR A 109 -6.84 1.65 -34.64
C TYR A 109 -8.29 1.80 -34.17
N GLY A 110 -8.46 2.38 -32.97
CA GLY A 110 -9.69 3.00 -32.49
C GLY A 110 -10.72 2.04 -31.92
N HIS A 111 -10.78 1.92 -30.60
CA HIS A 111 -12.02 1.82 -29.81
C HIS A 111 -11.70 1.92 -28.31
N ASP A 112 -12.07 3.04 -27.68
CA ASP A 112 -11.87 3.39 -26.25
C ASP A 112 -12.38 2.33 -25.23
N THR A 113 -13.14 1.34 -25.68
CA THR A 113 -13.74 0.30 -24.83
C THR A 113 -12.94 -1.00 -24.80
N ALA A 114 -12.19 -1.33 -25.86
CA ALA A 114 -11.40 -2.57 -25.93
C ALA A 114 -10.18 -2.54 -25.01
N ASP A 115 -9.74 -1.34 -24.63
CA ASP A 115 -8.53 -1.13 -23.85
C ASP A 115 -8.78 -1.32 -22.35
N LEU A 116 -9.85 -0.75 -21.78
CA LEU A 116 -10.08 -0.86 -20.33
C LEU A 116 -10.47 -2.29 -19.90
N ASP A 117 -11.26 -3.02 -20.68
CA ASP A 117 -11.60 -4.42 -20.35
C ASP A 117 -10.37 -5.34 -20.35
N ARG A 118 -9.40 -5.09 -21.23
CA ARG A 118 -8.11 -5.79 -21.22
C ARG A 118 -7.28 -5.38 -20.00
N LEU A 119 -7.24 -4.08 -19.73
CA LEU A 119 -6.41 -3.52 -18.67
C LEU A 119 -6.95 -3.76 -17.25
N ARG A 120 -8.25 -4.03 -17.09
CA ARG A 120 -8.91 -4.15 -15.78
C ARG A 120 -8.22 -5.14 -14.84
N ASN A 121 -7.63 -6.22 -15.36
CA ASN A 121 -6.93 -7.23 -14.55
C ASN A 121 -5.61 -6.71 -13.95
N TYR A 122 -5.09 -5.59 -14.45
CA TYR A 122 -3.85 -4.96 -13.98
C TYR A 122 -4.11 -3.80 -13.02
N PHE A 123 -5.38 -3.50 -12.69
CA PHE A 123 -5.71 -2.55 -11.63
C PHE A 123 -5.67 -3.26 -10.27
N VAL A 124 -4.76 -2.82 -9.42
CA VAL A 124 -4.57 -3.34 -8.06
C VAL A 124 -5.18 -2.38 -7.06
N GLU A 125 -6.06 -2.88 -6.18
CA GLU A 125 -6.67 -2.09 -5.11
C GLU A 125 -5.61 -1.74 -4.06
N LEU A 126 -5.32 -0.44 -3.92
CA LEU A 126 -4.36 0.08 -2.96
C LEU A 126 -4.99 0.32 -1.59
N ASP A 127 -6.19 0.92 -1.55
CA ASP A 127 -6.84 1.29 -0.29
C ASP A 127 -8.36 1.22 -0.43
N ARG A 128 -9.00 0.91 0.70
CA ARG A 128 -10.46 0.88 0.83
C ARG A 128 -10.86 1.27 2.23
N PHE A 129 -11.69 2.31 2.34
CA PHE A 129 -12.06 2.87 3.64
C PHE A 129 -13.42 3.58 3.62
N PRO A 130 -14.13 3.60 4.77
CA PRO A 130 -15.40 4.30 4.89
C PRO A 130 -15.21 5.81 5.07
N VAL A 131 -16.16 6.60 4.58
CA VAL A 131 -16.23 8.05 4.77
C VAL A 131 -17.67 8.51 5.00
N GLU A 132 -17.84 9.59 5.76
CA GLU A 132 -19.11 10.30 5.90
C GLU A 132 -19.10 11.53 4.98
N LEU A 133 -20.00 11.56 4.00
CA LEU A 133 -20.18 12.70 3.10
C LEU A 133 -21.26 13.63 3.64
N LYS A 134 -20.96 14.93 3.69
CA LYS A 134 -21.97 15.98 3.91
C LYS A 134 -22.56 16.44 2.58
N ASN A 135 -23.74 17.05 2.64
CA ASN A 135 -24.31 17.76 1.49
C ASN A 135 -23.38 18.92 1.07
N GLY A 136 -23.17 19.09 -0.23
CA GLY A 136 -22.21 20.00 -0.86
C GLY A 136 -20.84 19.36 -1.09
N ASP A 137 -19.80 20.19 -1.07
CA ASP A 137 -18.43 19.78 -1.36
C ASP A 137 -17.73 19.16 -0.15
N ASN A 138 -17.05 18.04 -0.41
CA ASN A 138 -16.28 17.25 0.53
C ASN A 138 -14.83 17.15 0.03
N LEU A 139 -13.88 17.33 0.94
CA LEU A 139 -12.45 17.15 0.66
C LEU A 139 -11.92 16.02 1.55
N ILE A 140 -11.77 14.84 0.95
CA ILE A 140 -11.20 13.67 1.62
C ILE A 140 -9.68 13.74 1.45
N LYS A 141 -8.93 13.54 2.53
CA LYS A 141 -7.47 13.49 2.52
C LYS A 141 -7.05 12.14 3.09
N ARG A 142 -6.09 11.50 2.44
CA ARG A 142 -5.60 10.19 2.86
C ARG A 142 -4.10 10.08 2.64
N ASN A 143 -3.38 9.59 3.63
CA ASN A 143 -1.97 9.27 3.56
C ASN A 143 -1.75 7.77 3.30
N SER A 144 -0.70 7.43 2.55
CA SER A 144 -0.33 6.04 2.26
C SER A 144 -0.10 5.18 3.53
N ARG A 145 0.33 5.79 4.64
CA ARG A 145 0.53 5.10 5.92
C ARG A 145 -0.76 4.69 6.62
N GLU A 146 -1.90 5.21 6.19
CA GLU A 146 -3.18 4.86 6.77
C GLU A 146 -3.86 3.71 6.04
N PHE A 147 -3.27 3.17 4.96
CA PHE A 147 -3.87 2.12 4.15
C PHE A 147 -4.21 0.92 5.01
N THR A 148 -5.45 0.46 4.87
CA THR A 148 -5.94 -0.69 5.65
C THR A 148 -5.40 -2.00 5.10
N THR A 149 -4.94 -2.00 3.85
CA THR A 149 -4.56 -3.18 3.08
C THR A 149 -3.13 -3.64 3.29
N THR A 150 -2.32 -2.77 3.89
CA THR A 150 -0.88 -2.96 4.00
C THR A 150 -0.45 -3.21 5.44
N VAL A 151 0.68 -3.88 5.56
CA VAL A 151 1.35 -4.17 6.83
C VAL A 151 2.80 -3.70 6.77
N GLY A 152 3.31 -3.25 7.91
CA GLY A 152 4.71 -2.89 8.05
C GLY A 152 5.62 -4.12 8.00
N ASP A 153 6.92 -3.87 8.05
CA ASP A 153 7.90 -4.95 8.17
C ASP A 153 7.82 -5.62 9.53
N ASN A 154 8.09 -6.93 9.54
CA ASN A 154 8.12 -7.71 10.76
C ASN A 154 9.37 -7.37 11.59
N VAL A 155 9.17 -7.27 12.91
CA VAL A 155 10.26 -7.19 13.88
C VAL A 155 10.97 -8.55 13.99
N SER A 156 12.26 -8.51 14.34
CA SER A 156 13.05 -9.74 14.52
C SER A 156 12.51 -10.59 15.68
N PHE A 157 12.72 -11.91 15.61
CA PHE A 157 12.37 -12.79 16.73
C PHE A 157 13.08 -12.40 18.02
N LYS A 158 14.35 -11.98 17.94
CA LYS A 158 15.13 -11.50 19.09
C LYS A 158 14.52 -10.26 19.74
N SER A 159 14.05 -9.31 18.95
CA SER A 159 13.37 -8.10 19.45
C SER A 159 12.04 -8.47 20.12
N LEU A 160 11.27 -9.39 19.52
CA LEU A 160 10.03 -9.92 20.10
C LEU A 160 10.26 -10.63 21.45
N LEU A 161 11.30 -11.47 21.52
CA LEU A 161 11.65 -12.20 22.74
C LEU A 161 12.03 -11.24 23.87
N LYS A 162 12.91 -10.27 23.60
CA LYS A 162 13.30 -9.24 24.58
C LYS A 162 12.11 -8.43 25.09
N SER A 163 11.20 -8.04 24.20
CA SER A 163 9.96 -7.36 24.60
C SER A 163 9.10 -8.24 25.50
N ALA A 164 8.97 -9.53 25.18
CA ALA A 164 8.20 -10.45 26.01
C ALA A 164 8.81 -10.63 27.41
N GLU A 165 10.14 -10.73 27.49
CA GLU A 165 10.90 -10.85 28.75
C GLU A 165 10.82 -9.59 29.61
N SER A 166 10.74 -8.40 29.01
CA SER A 166 10.56 -7.14 29.73
C SER A 166 9.13 -6.92 30.27
N GLY A 167 8.22 -7.89 30.05
CA GLY A 167 6.82 -7.81 30.44
C GLY A 167 5.94 -7.05 29.43
N ASN A 168 6.51 -6.59 28.31
CA ASN A 168 5.80 -5.99 27.21
C ASN A 168 5.27 -7.09 26.29
N THR A 169 4.05 -7.56 26.54
CA THR A 169 3.38 -8.49 25.62
C THR A 169 2.93 -7.74 24.38
N VAL A 170 3.75 -7.80 23.32
CA VAL A 170 3.32 -7.42 21.98
C VAL A 170 2.30 -8.45 21.52
N LEU A 171 1.04 -8.24 21.90
CA LEU A 171 -0.07 -8.79 21.14
C LEU A 171 -0.05 -8.06 19.80
N SER A 172 0.88 -8.44 18.91
CA SER A 172 0.69 -8.17 17.49
C SER A 172 -0.61 -8.87 17.18
N SER A 173 -1.70 -8.13 16.94
CA SER A 173 -2.92 -8.74 16.45
C SER A 173 -2.51 -9.58 15.25
N VAL A 174 -2.76 -10.89 15.33
CA VAL A 174 -2.29 -11.89 14.35
C VAL A 174 -2.69 -11.48 12.93
N ASP A 175 -3.77 -10.72 12.80
CA ASP A 175 -4.26 -10.08 11.57
C ASP A 175 -3.29 -9.10 10.89
N ARG A 176 -2.32 -8.54 11.63
CA ARG A 176 -1.30 -7.64 11.08
C ARG A 176 -0.17 -8.37 10.36
N GLN A 177 -0.15 -9.71 10.38
CA GLN A 177 0.92 -10.52 9.78
C GLN A 177 0.55 -11.07 8.39
N CYS A 178 -0.69 -10.86 7.93
CA CYS A 178 -1.21 -11.43 6.67
C CYS A 178 -1.61 -10.36 5.62
N GLY A 179 -1.09 -9.13 5.75
CA GLY A 179 -1.29 -8.05 4.79
C GLY A 179 -0.21 -7.95 3.70
N PHE A 180 -0.42 -7.09 2.70
CA PHE A 180 0.60 -6.80 1.70
C PHE A 180 1.68 -5.86 2.27
N PRO A 181 2.99 -6.10 2.05
CA PRO A 181 4.03 -5.22 2.59
C PRO A 181 3.88 -3.78 2.10
N ASP A 182 3.72 -2.82 3.01
CA ASP A 182 3.53 -1.39 2.71
C ASP A 182 4.63 -0.86 1.76
N ARG A 183 5.89 -1.22 2.01
CA ARG A 183 7.03 -0.81 1.17
C ARG A 183 6.90 -1.19 -0.32
N LEU A 184 6.05 -2.17 -0.66
CA LEU A 184 5.85 -2.67 -2.02
C LEU A 184 4.57 -2.14 -2.69
N VAL A 185 3.83 -1.23 -2.04
CA VAL A 185 2.56 -0.66 -2.56
C VAL A 185 2.72 -0.02 -3.92
N LEU A 186 3.88 0.59 -4.19
CA LEU A 186 4.19 1.16 -5.49
C LEU A 186 5.15 0.24 -6.26
N PRO A 187 4.90 -0.02 -7.55
CA PRO A 187 5.90 -0.63 -8.41
C PRO A 187 7.12 0.28 -8.53
N MET A 188 8.27 -0.29 -8.85
CA MET A 188 9.48 0.49 -9.08
C MET A 188 9.25 1.48 -10.24
N GLY A 189 9.50 2.76 -9.98
CA GLY A 189 9.43 3.80 -11.00
C GLY A 189 10.68 3.83 -11.88
N HIS A 190 10.84 4.94 -12.59
CA HIS A 190 12.05 5.24 -13.37
C HIS A 190 12.49 6.68 -13.08
N LYS A 191 13.76 7.04 -13.35
CA LYS A 191 14.23 8.43 -13.17
C LYS A 191 13.43 9.44 -13.98
N ALA A 192 13.06 9.06 -15.20
CA ALA A 192 12.21 9.87 -16.08
C ALA A 192 10.72 9.84 -15.68
N GLY A 193 10.34 8.97 -14.73
CA GLY A 193 8.96 8.67 -14.39
C GLY A 193 8.36 7.56 -15.26
N VAL A 194 7.53 6.72 -14.64
CA VAL A 194 6.70 5.72 -15.35
C VAL A 194 5.24 6.13 -15.20
N PRO A 195 4.47 6.26 -16.30
CA PRO A 195 3.07 6.67 -16.25
C PRO A 195 2.18 5.52 -15.76
N TYR A 196 1.25 5.86 -14.87
CA TYR A 196 0.20 4.99 -14.34
C TYR A 196 -1.12 5.77 -14.24
N ALA A 197 -2.23 5.07 -13.97
CA ALA A 197 -3.50 5.68 -13.62
C ALA A 197 -3.88 5.30 -12.17
N LEU A 198 -4.23 6.30 -11.38
CA LEU A 198 -4.92 6.13 -10.12
C LEU A 198 -6.42 6.24 -10.37
N PHE A 199 -7.16 5.16 -10.13
CA PHE A 199 -8.61 5.11 -10.25
C PHE A 199 -9.25 5.22 -8.87
N VAL A 200 -10.22 6.13 -8.73
CA VAL A 200 -10.99 6.33 -7.51
C VAL A 200 -12.45 6.05 -7.79
N MET A 201 -13.10 5.27 -6.93
CA MET A 201 -14.54 5.05 -6.96
C MET A 201 -15.14 5.26 -5.57
N VAL A 202 -16.27 5.96 -5.52
CA VAL A 202 -17.06 6.15 -4.29
C VAL A 202 -18.37 5.39 -4.44
N THR A 203 -18.69 4.51 -3.49
CA THR A 203 -19.94 3.73 -3.48
C THR A 203 -20.71 3.93 -2.18
N PRO A 204 -22.01 3.61 -2.13
CA PRO A 204 -22.74 3.58 -0.87
C PRO A 204 -22.07 2.64 0.13
N TYR A 205 -22.01 3.04 1.39
CA TYR A 205 -21.70 2.13 2.48
C TYR A 205 -22.89 1.18 2.67
N GLY A 206 -22.63 -0.12 2.75
CA GLY A 206 -23.69 -1.12 2.70
C GLY A 206 -23.33 -2.40 3.45
N ALA A 207 -22.52 -2.30 4.50
CA ALA A 207 -22.28 -3.43 5.39
C ALA A 207 -23.61 -3.81 6.04
N ASP A 208 -24.15 -4.97 5.68
CA ASP A 208 -25.31 -5.52 6.38
C ASP A 208 -24.86 -5.98 7.77
N GLU A 209 -25.57 -5.58 8.82
CA GLU A 209 -25.20 -5.91 10.21
C GLU A 209 -25.23 -7.43 10.49
N HIS A 210 -25.87 -8.22 9.62
CA HIS A 210 -26.24 -9.60 9.88
C HIS A 210 -25.56 -10.66 8.99
N GLU A 211 -24.84 -10.28 7.92
CA GLU A 211 -24.34 -11.30 6.95
C GLU A 211 -22.87 -11.67 7.12
N HIS A 212 -22.04 -10.90 7.83
CA HIS A 212 -20.59 -11.12 7.78
C HIS A 212 -19.81 -10.90 9.07
N ALA A 213 -20.42 -11.16 10.23
CA ALA A 213 -19.69 -11.27 11.51
C ALA A 213 -18.72 -12.47 11.56
N ASP A 214 -18.88 -13.43 10.64
CA ASP A 214 -18.30 -14.76 10.82
C ASP A 214 -17.04 -15.08 10.02
N TYR A 215 -16.58 -14.23 9.07
CA TYR A 215 -15.49 -14.71 8.22
C TYR A 215 -14.11 -14.66 8.88
N TYR A 216 -13.64 -13.56 9.49
CA TYR A 216 -12.41 -13.57 10.31
C TYR A 216 -12.36 -12.33 11.25
N HIS A 217 -12.38 -12.57 12.57
CA HIS A 217 -12.00 -11.69 13.70
C HIS A 217 -13.06 -10.89 14.51
N SER A 218 -13.29 -11.45 15.71
CA SER A 218 -13.69 -10.93 17.04
C SER A 218 -14.66 -9.74 17.18
N GLU A 219 -15.86 -10.10 17.65
CA GLU A 219 -16.85 -9.23 18.29
C GLU A 219 -16.35 -8.62 19.62
N LYS A 220 -15.43 -7.64 19.59
CA LYS A 220 -15.31 -6.66 20.69
C LYS A 220 -15.22 -5.25 20.15
N VAL A 221 -16.36 -4.77 19.66
CA VAL A 221 -16.60 -3.34 19.45
C VAL A 221 -16.56 -2.64 20.81
N ASN A 222 -15.47 -1.93 21.13
CA ASN A 222 -15.42 -1.05 22.29
C ASN A 222 -15.97 0.33 21.88
N TYR A 223 -17.23 0.59 22.20
CA TYR A 223 -18.00 1.79 21.79
C TYR A 223 -17.51 3.12 22.39
N GLN A 224 -16.39 3.14 23.12
CA GLN A 224 -15.93 4.31 23.88
C GLN A 224 -14.91 5.19 23.14
N THR A 225 -14.26 4.71 22.07
CA THR A 225 -13.13 5.43 21.43
C THR A 225 -13.39 5.89 20.00
N GLY A 226 -14.53 5.53 19.39
CA GLY A 226 -14.87 5.96 18.03
C GLY A 226 -13.97 5.43 16.90
N VAL A 227 -13.05 4.50 17.20
CA VAL A 227 -12.19 3.84 16.21
C VAL A 227 -12.69 2.41 16.02
N LYS A 228 -13.29 2.15 14.84
CA LYS A 228 -13.65 0.80 14.39
C LYS A 228 -12.40 0.13 13.84
N ASP A 229 -11.75 -0.62 14.69
CA ASP A 229 -10.60 -1.45 14.35
C ASP A 229 -11.05 -2.70 13.58
N ILE A 230 -11.37 -2.51 12.29
CA ILE A 230 -11.72 -3.63 11.41
C ILE A 230 -10.42 -4.24 10.88
N TYR A 231 -9.99 -5.34 11.48
CA TYR A 231 -8.77 -6.05 11.10
C TYR A 231 -9.13 -7.27 10.27
N SER A 232 -8.86 -7.22 8.96
CA SER A 232 -8.84 -8.40 8.11
C SER A 232 -7.43 -8.58 7.57
N CYS A 233 -7.01 -9.83 7.35
CA CYS A 233 -5.87 -10.14 6.50
C CYS A 233 -6.02 -9.39 5.16
N ASN A 234 -5.19 -8.38 4.94
CA ASN A 234 -5.19 -7.44 3.80
C ASN A 234 -6.22 -6.30 3.77
N GLY A 235 -7.01 -5.98 4.81
CA GLY A 235 -7.95 -4.83 4.82
C GLY A 235 -9.05 -4.82 3.74
N LEU A 236 -8.88 -5.62 2.68
CA LEU A 236 -9.75 -5.85 1.54
C LEU A 236 -10.80 -6.91 1.85
N MET A 237 -10.67 -7.65 2.96
CA MET A 237 -11.71 -8.56 3.46
C MET A 237 -12.55 -7.92 4.58
N THR A 238 -12.34 -6.63 4.92
CA THR A 238 -13.25 -5.90 5.80
C THR A 238 -14.60 -5.72 5.11
N VAL A 239 -15.70 -6.17 5.70
CA VAL A 239 -17.03 -5.98 5.12
C VAL A 239 -17.48 -4.54 5.35
N LEU A 240 -17.15 -3.67 4.39
CA LEU A 240 -17.65 -2.29 4.32
C LEU A 240 -18.90 -2.19 3.45
N ASP A 241 -19.05 -3.12 2.52
CA ASP A 241 -20.23 -3.31 1.68
C ASP A 241 -20.27 -4.74 1.12
N ASN A 242 -21.38 -5.08 0.46
CA ASN A 242 -21.64 -6.40 -0.12
C ASN A 242 -21.09 -6.55 -1.55
N ARG A 243 -20.05 -5.78 -1.92
CA ARG A 243 -19.44 -5.84 -3.26
C ARG A 243 -18.32 -6.90 -3.28
N PRO A 244 -18.12 -7.60 -4.42
CA PRO A 244 -17.07 -8.60 -4.53
C PRO A 244 -15.67 -7.96 -4.44
N LEU A 245 -14.68 -8.77 -4.04
CA LEU A 245 -13.28 -8.38 -4.11
C LEU A 245 -12.88 -7.99 -5.54
N GLY A 246 -12.20 -6.86 -5.68
CA GLY A 246 -11.80 -6.30 -6.96
C GLY A 246 -12.90 -5.54 -7.71
N PHE A 247 -14.09 -5.33 -7.12
CA PHE A 247 -15.12 -4.46 -7.68
C PHE A 247 -14.57 -3.05 -7.92
N PRO A 248 -14.76 -2.43 -9.11
CA PRO A 248 -15.61 -2.86 -10.22
C PRO A 248 -14.87 -3.60 -11.36
N PHE A 249 -13.59 -3.92 -11.20
CA PHE A 249 -12.74 -4.56 -12.22
C PHE A 249 -12.76 -6.09 -12.21
N ASP A 250 -13.51 -6.70 -11.28
CA ASP A 250 -13.62 -8.16 -11.11
C ASP A 250 -14.44 -8.86 -12.19
N ARG A 251 -15.09 -8.11 -13.09
CA ARG A 251 -15.93 -8.58 -14.20
C ARG A 251 -15.61 -7.86 -15.50
N GLN A 252 -16.11 -8.40 -16.60
CA GLN A 252 -15.96 -7.83 -17.93
C GLN A 252 -16.57 -6.42 -18.03
N ILE A 253 -15.92 -5.53 -18.76
CA ILE A 253 -16.37 -4.18 -19.07
C ILE A 253 -16.72 -4.10 -20.56
N GLU A 254 -18.01 -4.14 -20.90
CA GLU A 254 -18.42 -4.14 -22.32
C GLU A 254 -18.32 -2.76 -22.98
N ASN A 255 -18.61 -1.70 -22.23
CA ASN A 255 -18.69 -0.35 -22.77
C ASN A 255 -18.24 0.68 -21.72
N PHE A 256 -17.18 1.43 -22.04
CA PHE A 256 -16.62 2.45 -21.15
C PHE A 256 -17.66 3.51 -20.77
N GLY A 257 -18.47 4.01 -21.71
CA GLY A 257 -19.50 5.03 -21.43
C GLY A 257 -20.62 4.53 -20.51
N ARG A 258 -20.90 3.21 -20.47
CA ARG A 258 -21.83 2.59 -19.51
C ARG A 258 -21.17 2.17 -18.21
N PHE A 259 -19.85 2.10 -18.18
CA PHE A 259 -19.07 1.77 -16.99
C PHE A 259 -18.73 3.02 -16.19
N TYR A 260 -18.28 4.08 -16.86
CA TYR A 260 -17.80 5.29 -16.23
C TYR A 260 -18.95 6.12 -15.67
N MET A 261 -19.03 6.19 -14.34
CA MET A 261 -20.07 6.90 -13.62
C MET A 261 -19.53 8.18 -12.95
N PRO A 262 -20.39 9.17 -12.62
CA PRO A 262 -19.96 10.40 -11.95
C PRO A 262 -19.23 10.17 -10.62
N ASN A 263 -19.50 9.06 -9.93
CA ASN A 263 -18.83 8.65 -8.69
C ASN A 263 -17.49 7.92 -8.92
N MET A 264 -16.93 8.00 -10.13
CA MET A 264 -15.61 7.47 -10.51
C MET A 264 -14.69 8.58 -11.03
N TYR A 265 -13.38 8.38 -10.92
CA TYR A 265 -12.39 9.29 -11.49
C TYR A 265 -11.08 8.57 -11.84
N PHE A 266 -10.56 8.80 -13.04
CA PHE A 266 -9.22 8.37 -13.44
C PHE A 266 -8.26 9.56 -13.37
N LYS A 267 -7.14 9.38 -12.65
CA LYS A 267 -6.08 10.37 -12.53
C LYS A 267 -4.78 9.80 -13.06
N ASP A 268 -4.23 10.41 -14.11
CA ASP A 268 -2.86 10.09 -14.53
C ASP A 268 -1.86 10.49 -13.44
N VAL A 269 -0.98 9.55 -13.09
CA VAL A 269 0.08 9.72 -12.10
C VAL A 269 1.39 9.19 -12.67
N VAL A 270 2.51 9.66 -12.10
CA VAL A 270 3.85 9.26 -12.54
C VAL A 270 4.65 8.80 -11.35
N ILE A 271 5.21 7.60 -11.44
CA ILE A 271 6.05 7.01 -10.39
C ILE A 271 7.51 7.19 -10.77
N PHE A 272 8.23 7.91 -9.91
CA PHE A 272 9.68 8.14 -10.06
C PHE A 272 10.46 7.12 -9.25
N HIS A 273 11.70 6.84 -9.66
CA HIS A 273 12.66 6.09 -8.85
C HIS A 273 13.89 6.94 -8.56
N LYS A 274 14.30 6.98 -7.29
CA LYS A 274 15.54 7.62 -6.85
C LYS A 274 16.62 6.55 -6.74
N ASP A 275 17.71 6.72 -7.49
CA ASP A 275 18.88 5.88 -7.32
C ASP A 275 19.53 6.13 -5.95
N SER A 276 19.69 5.06 -5.18
CA SER A 276 20.40 5.10 -3.91
C SER A 276 21.90 5.43 -4.06
N ALA A 277 22.47 5.33 -5.27
CA ALA A 277 23.90 5.56 -5.54
C ALA A 277 24.31 7.05 -5.65
N THR A 278 23.39 7.94 -6.04
CA THR A 278 23.75 9.35 -6.34
C THR A 278 23.97 10.23 -5.11
N ASP A 279 23.43 9.86 -3.94
CA ASP A 279 23.76 10.57 -2.69
C ASP A 279 25.06 10.05 -2.04
N ASN A 280 25.51 8.84 -2.40
CA ASN A 280 26.65 8.18 -1.76
C ASN A 280 27.98 8.38 -2.50
N ASN A 281 27.97 8.58 -3.83
CA ASN A 281 29.22 8.80 -4.57
C ASN A 281 29.93 10.12 -4.22
N ASN A 282 29.20 11.15 -3.77
CA ASN A 282 29.83 12.38 -3.27
C ASN A 282 30.44 12.24 -1.86
N VAL A 283 30.04 11.22 -1.10
CA VAL A 283 30.58 10.92 0.24
C VAL A 283 31.75 9.93 0.14
N LEU A 284 31.69 8.97 -0.77
CA LEU A 284 32.73 7.95 -0.95
C LEU A 284 33.94 8.47 -1.74
N ILE A 285 33.76 9.34 -2.74
CA ILE A 285 34.88 9.85 -3.56
C ILE A 285 35.73 10.89 -2.80
N LYS A 286 35.18 11.57 -1.78
CA LYS A 286 35.95 12.51 -0.94
C LYS A 286 36.74 11.86 0.20
N LYS A 287 36.57 10.56 0.46
CA LYS A 287 37.26 9.84 1.56
C LYS A 287 38.47 9.01 1.13
N ASN A 288 38.79 8.92 -0.17
CA ASN A 288 39.88 8.08 -0.68
C ASN A 288 41.09 8.86 -1.23
N VAL A 289 41.40 10.02 -0.65
CA VAL A 289 42.70 10.67 -0.86
C VAL A 289 43.31 10.98 0.50
N ASN A 290 44.22 10.09 0.91
CA ASN A 290 45.18 10.24 2.00
C ASN A 290 44.61 10.30 3.42
N ASP A 291 44.46 9.12 4.06
CA ASP A 291 44.94 8.91 5.43
C ASP A 291 44.84 7.42 5.77
N PHE A 292 45.99 6.74 5.79
CA PHE A 292 46.16 5.52 6.56
C PHE A 292 46.29 5.96 8.03
N ASP A 293 45.60 5.25 8.93
CA ASP A 293 45.57 5.45 10.39
C ASP A 293 44.56 6.49 10.92
N ASN A 294 43.27 6.14 10.87
CA ASN A 294 42.28 6.29 11.96
C ASN A 294 40.85 6.12 11.39
N VAL A 295 40.26 4.93 11.52
CA VAL A 295 38.82 4.74 11.25
C VAL A 295 38.20 3.89 12.35
N LEU A 296 38.06 4.50 13.52
CA LEU A 296 36.93 4.22 14.41
C LEU A 296 36.15 5.52 14.58
N SER A 297 34.83 5.41 14.51
CA SER A 297 33.81 6.46 14.63
C SER A 297 33.44 7.20 13.32
N GLN A 298 32.12 7.24 13.11
CA GLN A 298 31.36 7.91 12.05
C GLN A 298 31.16 7.11 10.75
N GLN A 299 30.52 5.94 10.89
CA GLN A 299 29.54 5.49 9.91
C GLN A 299 28.37 6.49 9.93
N THR A 300 28.22 7.28 8.87
CA THR A 300 26.93 7.92 8.58
C THR A 300 25.95 6.79 8.29
N ALA A 301 25.21 6.38 9.32
CA ALA A 301 24.22 5.32 9.25
C ALA A 301 23.25 5.60 8.09
N HIS A 302 23.18 4.69 7.13
CA HIS A 302 22.04 4.61 6.24
C HIS A 302 20.82 4.32 7.11
N LYS A 303 20.05 5.36 7.41
CA LYS A 303 18.92 5.26 8.32
C LYS A 303 17.86 4.38 7.66
N TYR A 304 17.62 3.20 8.21
CA TYR A 304 16.43 2.42 7.95
C TYR A 304 15.22 3.37 8.02
N THR A 305 14.42 3.42 6.96
CA THR A 305 13.19 4.21 6.96
C THR A 305 12.05 3.22 6.99
N PRO A 306 11.59 2.87 8.20
CA PRO A 306 10.58 1.84 8.30
C PRO A 306 9.32 2.16 7.48
N SER A 307 8.66 1.11 7.04
CA SER A 307 7.38 1.14 6.34
C SER A 307 6.19 1.57 7.24
N HIS A 308 6.44 2.13 8.43
CA HIS A 308 5.46 2.22 9.52
C HIS A 308 4.14 2.85 9.12
N ARG A 309 3.12 1.99 9.00
CA ARG A 309 1.88 2.18 9.73
C ARG A 309 2.24 2.28 11.21
N LEU A 310 2.01 3.44 11.82
CA LEU A 310 2.38 3.72 13.22
C LEU A 310 1.71 2.69 14.14
N LEU A 311 2.52 1.86 14.79
CA LEU A 311 2.13 0.97 15.89
C LEU A 311 3.23 1.12 16.93
N ASP A 312 2.84 1.65 18.11
CA ASP A 312 3.69 1.97 19.25
C ASP A 312 5.13 2.35 18.90
N GLU A 313 5.38 3.67 18.77
CA GLU A 313 6.70 4.26 18.51
C GLU A 313 7.79 3.72 19.47
N ASP A 314 7.40 3.20 20.63
CA ASP A 314 8.29 2.69 21.67
C ASP A 314 8.99 1.37 21.30
N ILE A 315 8.33 0.43 20.59
CA ILE A 315 8.96 -0.85 20.19
C ILE A 315 9.87 -0.66 18.97
N VAL A 316 9.48 0.24 18.06
CA VAL A 316 10.31 0.64 16.92
C VAL A 316 11.60 1.28 17.42
N ARG A 317 11.51 2.14 18.44
CA ARG A 317 12.68 2.74 19.07
C ARG A 317 13.59 1.69 19.67
N GLU A 318 13.07 0.65 20.32
CA GLU A 318 13.89 -0.47 20.81
C GLU A 318 14.57 -1.25 19.68
N ASP A 319 13.90 -1.48 18.54
CA ASP A 319 14.51 -2.15 17.38
C ASP A 319 15.56 -1.26 16.69
N ASP A 320 15.28 0.04 16.55
CA ASP A 320 16.22 1.04 16.03
C ASP A 320 17.41 1.26 16.99
N ASP A 321 17.20 1.22 18.31
CA ASP A 321 18.26 1.31 19.32
C ASP A 321 19.09 0.03 19.32
N VAL A 322 18.48 -1.16 19.27
CA VAL A 322 19.20 -2.43 19.07
C VAL A 322 20.00 -2.40 17.77
N ARG A 323 19.49 -1.78 16.69
CA ARG A 323 20.23 -1.56 15.45
C ARG A 323 21.30 -0.46 15.53
N ALA A 324 21.12 0.54 16.38
CA ALA A 324 22.04 1.67 16.56
C ALA A 324 23.18 1.38 17.56
N TYR A 325 23.01 0.37 18.43
CA TYR A 325 24.08 -0.19 19.27
C TYR A 325 24.97 -1.22 18.52
N LEU A 326 24.74 -1.44 17.23
CA LEU A 326 25.51 -2.29 16.31
C LEU A 326 26.36 -1.47 15.32
#